data_AF-A0A1W1ZZI4-F1
#
_entry.id   AF-A0A1W1ZZI4-F1
#
_cell.length_a   1.000
_cell.length_b   1.000
_cell.length_c   1.000
_cell.angle_alpha   90.00
_cell.angle_beta   90.00
_cell.angle_gamma   90.00
#
_symmetry.space_group_name_H-M   'P 1'
#
loop_
_entity.id
_entity.type
_entity.pdbx_description
1 polymer ?
#
loop_
_entity_poly.entity_id
_entity_poly.type
_entity_poly.pdbx_seq_one_letter_code
_entity_poly.pdbx_strand_id
1 'polypeptide(L)'
;MKHISAHRVLPYFSFLLFIIVLNACKYEAKKEFNLEETRALEKNAILNLLSQAKNEIENENLQGAIVLLDSIINNYGTYDEVETAYILKEEAQRHYMIKKIISSTDIDSLFVFITDYNSFEIKDAAKKRIGEVIKSTQNPQVLQDFIASNRLPEFRVEAKTRQQNLLEEQKNNLYSEALKENSAQTWKNFIALYPDHPNNKQIEDKIIELEVDDIFSGTHGEIPSSNLSGVANYINSDIKIKNDTPYTLTIRYSGKENKRIIIPSGNTQRVDLISGEYRVTASVNASRVSNYAGIESLNGSYTSSYYLMN
;
A
#
# COMPACT_ATOMS: atom_id res chain seq x y z
N MET A 1 -106.62 -35.55 16.85
CA MET A 1 -105.36 -35.72 16.09
C MET A 1 -104.33 -34.72 16.60
N LYS A 2 -103.07 -35.14 16.69
CA LYS A 2 -101.91 -34.47 17.35
C LYS A 2 -101.28 -33.32 16.53
N HIS A 3 -100.39 -32.60 17.25
CA HIS A 3 -99.27 -31.69 16.88
C HIS A 3 -99.56 -30.20 17.14
N ILE A 4 -98.91 -29.43 18.04
CA ILE A 4 -97.54 -29.19 18.59
C ILE A 4 -96.92 -27.86 18.08
N SER A 5 -96.60 -26.96 19.03
CA SER A 5 -95.58 -25.85 19.07
C SER A 5 -95.73 -24.67 18.07
N ALA A 6 -95.24 -23.43 18.30
CA ALA A 6 -94.13 -22.95 19.12
C ALA A 6 -94.17 -21.42 19.42
N HIS A 7 -93.48 -21.07 20.50
CA HIS A 7 -92.74 -19.85 20.84
C HIS A 7 -93.36 -18.43 20.91
N ARG A 8 -93.36 -17.95 22.18
CA ARG A 8 -93.22 -16.57 22.67
C ARG A 8 -91.77 -16.07 22.51
N VAL A 9 -91.60 -14.75 22.31
CA VAL A 9 -90.74 -13.79 23.05
C VAL A 9 -90.47 -12.58 22.15
N LEU A 10 -91.12 -11.44 22.43
CA LEU A 10 -90.70 -10.07 22.07
C LEU A 10 -91.77 -9.16 22.72
N PRO A 11 -91.46 -8.36 23.77
CA PRO A 11 -90.67 -7.13 23.58
C PRO A 11 -89.90 -6.70 24.85
N TYR A 12 -88.63 -7.07 24.99
CA TYR A 12 -87.74 -6.50 26.02
C TYR A 12 -86.44 -5.90 25.46
N PHE A 13 -86.26 -5.95 24.14
CA PHE A 13 -85.03 -5.49 23.48
C PHE A 13 -84.99 -3.98 23.17
N SER A 14 -86.11 -3.26 23.29
CA SER A 14 -86.17 -1.84 22.90
C SER A 14 -85.80 -0.85 24.02
N PHE A 15 -85.79 -1.28 25.29
CA PHE A 15 -85.50 -0.39 26.42
C PHE A 15 -84.03 -0.46 26.89
N LEU A 16 -83.36 -1.59 26.65
CA LEU A 16 -81.94 -1.77 27.00
C LEU A 16 -81.01 -0.97 26.06
N LEU A 17 -81.42 -0.77 24.80
CA LEU A 17 -80.62 -0.01 23.82
C LEU A 17 -80.61 1.50 24.12
N PHE A 18 -81.67 2.05 24.74
CA PHE A 18 -81.76 3.49 25.03
C PHE A 18 -80.92 3.92 26.23
N ILE A 19 -80.69 3.02 27.20
CA ILE A 19 -79.83 3.28 28.37
C ILE A 19 -78.34 3.19 27.99
N ILE A 20 -77.98 2.35 27.02
CA ILE A 20 -76.60 2.25 26.52
C ILE A 20 -76.23 3.50 25.71
N VAL A 21 -77.15 4.06 24.91
CA VAL A 21 -76.89 5.31 24.15
C VAL A 21 -76.82 6.55 25.06
N LEU A 22 -77.61 6.63 26.13
CA LEU A 22 -77.54 7.75 27.08
C LEU A 22 -76.31 7.70 28.02
N ASN A 23 -75.76 6.50 28.29
CA ASN A 23 -74.51 6.36 29.02
C ASN A 23 -73.27 6.50 28.11
N ALA A 24 -73.37 6.17 26.82
CA ALA A 24 -72.31 6.45 25.84
C ALA A 24 -72.15 7.97 25.63
N CYS A 25 -73.25 8.73 25.54
CA CYS A 25 -73.17 10.19 25.40
C CYS A 25 -72.77 10.97 26.67
N LYS A 26 -72.63 10.31 27.83
CA LYS A 26 -72.10 10.95 29.06
C LYS A 26 -70.62 10.65 29.32
N TYR A 27 -70.00 9.76 28.55
CA TYR A 27 -68.58 9.38 28.70
C TYR A 27 -67.66 9.92 27.60
N GLU A 28 -68.15 10.81 26.74
CA GLU A 28 -67.37 11.52 25.71
C GLU A 28 -67.32 13.05 25.93
N ALA A 29 -67.55 13.50 27.16
CA ALA A 29 -67.27 14.87 27.56
C ALA A 29 -66.01 14.92 28.44
N LYS A 30 -64.95 15.51 27.88
CA LYS A 30 -63.66 15.90 28.50
C LYS A 30 -62.62 14.79 28.76
N LYS A 31 -61.82 14.52 27.73
CA LYS A 31 -60.41 14.92 27.82
C LYS A 31 -60.24 16.15 26.94
N GLU A 32 -60.47 17.34 27.50
CA GLU A 32 -59.83 18.53 26.93
C GLU A 32 -58.35 18.18 26.89
N PHE A 33 -57.76 18.13 25.69
CA PHE A 33 -56.32 18.00 25.55
C PHE A 33 -55.72 19.13 26.38
N ASN A 34 -55.14 18.79 27.54
CA ASN A 34 -54.46 19.75 28.37
C ASN A 34 -53.17 20.13 27.62
N LEU A 35 -53.30 21.16 26.79
CA LEU A 35 -52.23 21.64 25.92
C LEU A 35 -50.99 22.02 26.74
N GLU A 36 -51.18 22.52 27.96
CA GLU A 36 -50.09 22.85 28.87
C GLU A 36 -49.38 21.61 29.39
N GLU A 37 -50.11 20.56 29.78
CA GLU A 37 -49.53 19.29 30.22
C GLU A 37 -48.76 18.59 29.09
N THR A 38 -49.31 18.61 27.88
CA THR A 38 -48.64 18.05 26.70
C THR A 38 -47.34 18.80 26.39
N ARG A 39 -47.39 20.14 26.41
CA ARG A 39 -46.19 20.99 26.23
C ARG A 39 -45.14 20.75 27.31
N ALA A 40 -45.56 20.57 28.56
CA ALA A 40 -44.64 20.27 29.66
C ALA A 40 -43.95 18.91 29.48
N LEU A 41 -44.68 17.89 29.03
CA LEU A 41 -44.12 16.56 28.76
C LEU A 41 -43.13 16.59 27.59
N GLU A 42 -43.50 17.24 26.48
CA GLU A 42 -42.61 17.41 25.33
C GLU A 42 -41.34 18.18 25.72
N LYS A 43 -41.48 19.28 26.47
CA LYS A 43 -40.34 20.04 26.98
C LYS A 43 -39.40 19.18 27.84
N ASN A 44 -39.93 18.37 28.74
CA ASN A 44 -39.12 17.46 29.56
C ASN A 44 -38.42 16.38 28.71
N ALA A 45 -39.08 15.88 27.66
CA ALA A 45 -38.45 14.95 26.72
C ALA A 45 -37.27 15.59 25.98
N ILE A 46 -37.42 16.85 25.52
CA ILE A 46 -36.34 17.60 24.88
C ILE A 46 -35.16 17.78 25.83
N LEU A 47 -35.41 18.21 27.08
CA LEU A 47 -34.36 18.39 28.08
C LEU A 47 -33.60 17.10 28.38
N ASN A 48 -34.30 15.96 28.45
CA ASN A 48 -33.68 14.65 28.63
C ASN A 48 -32.78 14.27 27.44
N LEU A 49 -33.26 14.48 26.20
CA LEU A 49 -32.48 14.21 24.99
C LEU A 49 -31.26 15.15 24.89
N LEU A 50 -31.40 16.42 25.26
CA LEU A 50 -30.28 17.36 25.34
C LEU A 50 -29.23 16.91 26.36
N SER A 51 -29.66 16.42 27.52
CA SER A 51 -28.75 15.87 28.53
C SER A 51 -28.02 14.64 28.02
N GLN A 52 -28.72 13.74 27.30
CA GLN A 52 -28.09 12.58 26.68
C GLN A 52 -27.08 12.99 25.61
N ALA A 53 -27.44 13.93 24.73
CA ALA A 53 -26.53 14.42 23.70
C ALA A 53 -25.26 15.04 24.30
N LYS A 54 -25.38 15.81 25.38
CA LYS A 54 -24.21 16.34 26.11
C LYS A 54 -23.32 15.23 26.68
N ASN A 55 -23.91 14.21 27.30
CA ASN A 55 -23.16 13.05 27.78
C ASN A 55 -22.45 12.31 26.63
N GLU A 56 -23.10 12.16 25.47
CA GLU A 56 -22.46 11.56 24.29
C GLU A 56 -21.29 12.40 23.77
N ILE A 57 -21.39 13.74 23.79
CA ILE A 57 -20.28 14.65 23.44
C ILE A 57 -19.13 14.49 24.44
N GLU A 58 -19.42 14.50 25.74
CA GLU A 58 -18.42 14.32 26.80
C GLU A 58 -17.70 12.97 26.71
N ASN A 59 -18.40 11.93 26.27
CA ASN A 59 -17.85 10.59 26.04
C ASN A 59 -17.19 10.43 24.65
N GLU A 60 -17.01 11.51 23.91
CA GLU A 60 -16.48 11.54 22.53
C GLU A 60 -17.26 10.71 21.49
N ASN A 61 -18.49 10.29 21.80
CA ASN A 61 -19.39 9.64 20.84
C ASN A 61 -20.16 10.69 20.03
N LEU A 62 -19.40 11.45 19.24
CA LEU A 62 -19.90 12.61 18.51
C LEU A 62 -20.98 12.23 17.48
N GLN A 63 -20.89 11.05 16.87
CA GLN A 63 -21.90 10.58 15.92
C GLN A 63 -23.22 10.26 16.63
N GLY A 64 -23.17 9.62 17.80
CA GLY A 64 -24.36 9.40 18.64
C GLY A 64 -25.01 10.71 19.08
N ALA A 65 -24.19 11.68 19.53
CA ALA A 65 -24.67 13.01 19.87
C ALA A 65 -25.38 13.72 18.71
N ILE A 66 -24.79 13.71 17.50
CA ILE A 66 -25.38 14.34 16.31
C ILE A 66 -26.75 13.74 15.99
N VAL A 67 -26.90 12.41 16.06
CA VAL A 67 -28.18 11.73 15.81
C VAL A 67 -29.25 12.15 16.82
N LEU A 68 -28.90 12.25 18.11
CA LEU A 68 -29.82 12.72 19.14
C LEU A 68 -30.24 14.18 18.90
N LEU A 69 -29.30 15.04 18.54
CA LEU A 69 -29.56 16.45 18.28
C LEU A 69 -30.42 16.65 17.01
N ASP A 70 -30.19 15.86 15.97
CA ASP A 70 -31.05 15.81 14.78
C ASP A 70 -32.48 15.39 15.12
N SER A 71 -32.65 14.41 16.01
CA SER A 71 -33.97 14.00 16.49
C SER A 71 -34.68 15.15 17.21
N ILE A 72 -33.97 15.92 18.05
CA ILE A 72 -34.55 17.08 18.74
C ILE A 72 -35.00 18.14 17.73
N ILE A 73 -34.10 18.50 16.80
CA ILE A 73 -34.33 19.55 15.80
C ILE A 73 -35.51 19.22 14.89
N ASN A 74 -35.60 17.99 14.40
CA ASN A 74 -36.61 17.59 13.43
C ASN A 74 -38.00 17.38 14.07
N ASN A 75 -38.06 16.97 15.34
CA ASN A 75 -39.32 16.61 15.98
C ASN A 75 -39.92 17.72 16.86
N TYR A 76 -39.13 18.71 17.30
CA TYR A 76 -39.57 19.70 18.29
C TYR A 76 -39.33 21.16 17.90
N GLY A 77 -39.22 21.47 16.59
CA GLY A 77 -38.71 22.75 16.06
C GLY A 77 -39.33 24.07 16.56
N THR A 78 -40.44 24.05 17.31
CA THR A 78 -41.10 25.24 17.87
C THR A 78 -40.67 25.60 19.30
N TYR A 79 -39.83 24.79 19.93
CA TYR A 79 -39.37 25.00 21.31
C TYR A 79 -38.03 25.75 21.35
N ASP A 80 -37.87 26.67 22.31
CA ASP A 80 -36.64 27.46 22.49
C ASP A 80 -35.41 26.56 22.72
N GLU A 81 -35.60 25.40 23.37
CA GLU A 81 -34.55 24.41 23.60
C GLU A 81 -33.95 23.84 22.30
N VAL A 82 -34.64 23.95 21.17
CA VAL A 82 -34.11 23.52 19.86
C VAL A 82 -32.95 24.41 19.40
N GLU A 83 -32.92 25.70 19.78
CA GLU A 83 -31.77 26.56 19.49
C GLU A 83 -30.51 26.03 20.17
N THR A 84 -30.63 25.54 21.41
CA THR A 84 -29.52 24.87 22.11
C THR A 84 -29.10 23.59 21.36
N ALA A 85 -30.06 22.83 20.83
CA ALA A 85 -29.75 21.63 20.04
C ALA A 85 -28.97 21.97 18.76
N TYR A 86 -29.32 23.07 18.06
CA TYR A 86 -28.59 23.53 16.89
C TYR A 86 -27.13 23.89 17.21
N ILE A 87 -26.90 24.68 18.25
CA ILE A 87 -25.55 25.09 18.67
C ILE A 87 -24.70 23.87 19.03
N LEU A 88 -25.23 22.96 19.86
CA LEU A 88 -24.54 21.73 20.24
C LEU A 88 -24.26 20.83 19.04
N LYS A 89 -25.18 20.76 18.07
CA LYS A 89 -24.99 19.95 16.87
C LYS A 89 -23.86 20.50 16.03
N GLU A 90 -23.82 21.81 15.84
CA GLU A 90 -22.75 22.45 15.08
C GLU A 90 -21.38 22.18 15.73
N GLU A 91 -21.29 22.31 17.05
CA GLU A 91 -20.07 21.99 17.81
C GLU A 91 -19.66 20.52 17.69
N ALA A 92 -20.59 19.59 17.91
CA ALA A 92 -20.35 18.16 17.79
C ALA A 92 -19.89 17.79 16.36
N GLN A 93 -20.50 18.38 15.34
CA GLN A 93 -20.10 18.20 13.95
C GLN A 93 -18.69 18.73 13.68
N ARG A 94 -18.34 19.91 14.18
CA ARG A 94 -16.97 20.46 14.07
C ARG A 94 -15.95 19.52 14.70
N HIS A 95 -16.17 19.10 15.96
CA HIS A 95 -15.28 18.16 16.64
C HIS A 95 -15.15 16.83 15.88
N TYR A 96 -16.25 16.32 15.33
CA TYR A 96 -16.26 15.06 14.59
C TYR A 96 -15.42 15.17 13.31
N MET A 97 -15.54 16.29 12.59
CA MET A 97 -14.73 16.57 11.40
C MET A 97 -13.24 16.67 11.74
N ILE A 98 -12.87 17.40 12.80
CA ILE A 98 -11.47 17.52 13.23
C ILE A 98 -10.89 16.15 13.60
N LYS A 99 -11.63 15.30 14.32
CA LYS A 99 -11.21 13.93 14.66
C LYS A 99 -11.02 13.07 13.40
N LYS A 100 -11.89 13.21 12.41
CA LYS A 100 -11.76 12.54 11.10
C LYS A 100 -10.53 13.02 10.33
N ILE A 101 -10.22 14.31 10.36
CA ILE A 101 -9.01 14.88 9.76
C ILE A 101 -7.76 14.29 10.42
N ILE A 102 -7.65 14.37 11.75
CA ILE A 102 -6.47 13.92 12.50
C ILE A 102 -6.17 12.43 12.27
N SER A 103 -7.21 11.60 12.14
CA SER A 103 -7.05 10.16 11.90
C SER A 103 -6.76 9.79 10.44
N SER A 104 -7.01 10.69 9.48
CA SER A 104 -6.78 10.41 8.06
C SER A 104 -5.30 10.45 7.71
N THR A 105 -4.89 9.56 6.80
CA THR A 105 -3.59 9.56 6.11
C THR A 105 -3.72 9.77 4.61
N ASP A 106 -4.94 9.83 4.08
CA ASP A 106 -5.20 10.03 2.65
C ASP A 106 -5.22 11.52 2.31
N ILE A 107 -4.25 11.95 1.51
CA ILE A 107 -4.07 13.36 1.14
C ILE A 107 -5.26 13.85 0.30
N ASP A 108 -5.81 13.02 -0.59
CA ASP A 108 -6.95 13.41 -1.43
C ASP A 108 -8.20 13.65 -0.57
N SER A 109 -8.52 12.74 0.35
CA SER A 109 -9.59 12.94 1.33
C SER A 109 -9.36 14.18 2.20
N LEU A 110 -8.11 14.44 2.61
CA LEU A 110 -7.77 15.63 3.39
C LEU A 110 -7.97 16.92 2.59
N PHE A 111 -7.69 16.89 1.30
CA PHE A 111 -7.84 18.04 0.41
C PHE A 111 -9.30 18.49 0.26
N VAL A 112 -10.26 17.54 0.29
CA VAL A 112 -11.70 17.85 0.28
C VAL A 112 -12.09 18.78 1.44
N PHE A 113 -11.50 18.62 2.63
CA PHE A 113 -11.77 19.51 3.76
C PHE A 113 -11.26 20.95 3.55
N ILE A 114 -10.32 21.15 2.63
CA ILE A 114 -9.79 22.46 2.29
C ILE A 114 -10.70 23.15 1.26
N THR A 115 -11.21 22.41 0.28
CA THR A 115 -12.01 22.93 -0.82
C THR A 115 -13.47 23.12 -0.49
N ASP A 116 -14.08 22.15 0.20
CA ASP A 116 -15.54 22.04 0.27
C ASP A 116 -16.14 22.67 1.53
N TYR A 117 -15.32 22.87 2.57
CA TYR A 117 -15.76 23.47 3.83
C TYR A 117 -15.48 24.97 3.84
N ASN A 118 -16.27 25.76 4.57
CA ASN A 118 -16.01 27.20 4.77
C ASN A 118 -15.31 27.53 6.09
N SER A 119 -15.30 26.60 7.05
CA SER A 119 -14.67 26.81 8.37
C SER A 119 -13.15 26.92 8.25
N PHE A 120 -12.58 28.04 8.70
CA PHE A 120 -11.14 28.26 8.75
C PHE A 120 -10.42 27.19 9.58
N GLU A 121 -10.99 26.82 10.74
CA GLU A 121 -10.44 25.82 11.64
C GLU A 121 -10.31 24.44 10.95
N ILE A 122 -11.34 24.01 10.23
CA ILE A 122 -11.34 22.75 9.47
C ILE A 122 -10.28 22.78 8.37
N LYS A 123 -10.18 23.89 7.63
CA LYS A 123 -9.17 24.06 6.58
C LYS A 123 -7.75 24.03 7.14
N ASP A 124 -7.51 24.74 8.23
CA ASP A 124 -6.21 24.82 8.89
C ASP A 124 -5.79 23.45 9.45
N ALA A 125 -6.70 22.74 10.11
CA ALA A 125 -6.45 21.38 10.59
C ALA A 125 -6.10 20.42 9.45
N ALA A 126 -6.85 20.47 8.34
CA ALA A 126 -6.58 19.64 7.16
C ALA A 126 -5.20 19.93 6.55
N LYS A 127 -4.84 21.22 6.39
CA LYS A 127 -3.52 21.63 5.89
C LYS A 127 -2.39 21.15 6.79
N LYS A 128 -2.51 21.34 8.11
CA LYS A 128 -1.52 20.85 9.08
C LYS A 128 -1.34 19.34 8.97
N ARG A 129 -2.45 18.61 8.89
CA ARG A 129 -2.42 17.16 8.76
C ARG A 129 -1.77 16.69 7.47
N ILE A 130 -2.03 17.34 6.32
CA ILE A 130 -1.34 17.04 5.06
C ILE A 130 0.18 17.18 5.23
N GLY A 131 0.65 18.24 5.88
CA GLY A 131 2.07 18.42 6.18
C GLY A 131 2.65 17.27 7.02
N GLU A 132 1.92 16.79 8.03
CA GLU A 132 2.33 15.63 8.83
C GLU A 132 2.37 14.33 8.02
N VAL A 133 1.40 14.10 7.14
CA VAL A 133 1.35 12.92 6.26
C VAL A 133 2.53 12.93 5.30
N ILE A 134 2.86 14.09 4.71
CA ILE A 134 4.03 14.25 3.83
C ILE A 134 5.32 13.91 4.58
N LYS A 135 5.47 14.35 5.83
CA LYS A 135 6.66 14.05 6.66
C LYS A 135 6.77 12.58 7.03
N SER A 136 5.66 11.95 7.36
CA SER A 136 5.63 10.62 7.99
C SER A 136 5.45 9.45 7.03
N THR A 137 4.96 9.70 5.80
CA THR A 137 4.78 8.63 4.81
C THR A 137 6.08 7.92 4.49
N GLN A 138 5.99 6.61 4.28
CA GLN A 138 7.07 5.75 3.81
C GLN A 138 6.88 5.33 2.35
N ASN A 139 5.79 5.79 1.72
CA ASN A 139 5.48 5.45 0.33
C ASN A 139 5.88 6.61 -0.59
N PRO A 140 6.96 6.47 -1.39
CA PRO A 140 7.41 7.52 -2.31
C PRO A 140 6.39 7.81 -3.43
N GLN A 141 5.48 6.87 -3.75
CA GLN A 141 4.43 7.07 -4.74
C GLN A 141 3.41 8.12 -4.27
N VAL A 142 3.01 8.07 -3.00
CA VAL A 142 2.09 9.08 -2.43
C VAL A 142 2.65 10.49 -2.58
N LEU A 143 3.97 10.64 -2.38
CA LEU A 143 4.65 11.92 -2.57
C LEU A 143 4.73 12.30 -4.05
N GLN A 144 4.99 11.33 -4.94
CA GLN A 144 4.98 11.56 -6.38
C GLN A 144 3.64 12.11 -6.87
N ASP A 145 2.55 11.46 -6.46
CA ASP A 145 1.19 11.81 -6.85
C ASP A 145 0.84 13.20 -6.31
N PHE A 146 1.20 13.50 -5.05
CA PHE A 146 1.06 14.83 -4.47
C PHE A 146 1.83 15.90 -5.27
N ILE A 147 3.11 15.67 -5.57
CA ILE A 147 3.95 16.61 -6.34
C ILE A 147 3.38 16.85 -7.74
N ALA A 148 2.86 15.80 -8.38
CA ALA A 148 2.25 15.86 -9.71
C ALA A 148 0.92 16.63 -9.71
N SER A 149 0.13 16.51 -8.63
CA SER A 149 -1.16 17.21 -8.50
C SER A 149 -1.02 18.74 -8.48
N ASN A 150 0.15 19.26 -8.10
CA ASN A 150 0.43 20.69 -7.92
C ASN A 150 -0.55 21.41 -6.96
N ARG A 151 -1.20 20.65 -6.08
CA ARG A 151 -2.04 21.18 -4.99
C ARG A 151 -1.13 21.59 -3.83
N LEU A 152 -1.47 22.69 -3.15
CA LEU A 152 -0.73 23.22 -1.99
C LEU A 152 0.79 23.39 -2.26
N PRO A 153 1.18 24.35 -3.12
CA PRO A 153 2.58 24.57 -3.50
C PRO A 153 3.54 24.75 -2.31
N GLU A 154 3.04 25.22 -1.17
CA GLU A 154 3.79 25.38 0.08
C GLU A 154 4.48 24.10 0.58
N PHE A 155 3.91 22.91 0.32
CA PHE A 155 4.48 21.63 0.76
C PHE A 155 5.31 20.92 -0.32
N ARG A 156 5.40 21.49 -1.53
CA ARG A 156 6.02 20.81 -2.67
C ARG A 156 7.52 20.56 -2.50
N VAL A 157 8.23 21.52 -1.89
CA VAL A 157 9.67 21.37 -1.62
C VAL A 157 9.89 20.25 -0.61
N GLU A 158 9.12 20.25 0.47
CA GLU A 158 9.19 19.23 1.51
C GLU A 158 8.87 17.83 0.96
N ALA A 159 7.80 17.69 0.16
CA ALA A 159 7.43 16.43 -0.46
C ALA A 159 8.54 15.89 -1.39
N LYS A 160 9.17 16.76 -2.19
CA LYS A 160 10.30 16.38 -3.05
C LYS A 160 11.49 15.89 -2.25
N THR A 161 11.89 16.64 -1.22
CA THR A 161 13.00 16.26 -0.35
C THR A 161 12.74 14.92 0.32
N ARG A 162 11.54 14.72 0.88
CA ARG A 162 11.18 13.46 1.52
C ARG A 162 11.17 12.29 0.54
N GLN A 163 10.64 12.49 -0.67
CA GLN A 163 10.63 11.48 -1.72
C GLN A 163 12.05 11.06 -2.11
N GLN A 164 12.94 12.03 -2.31
CA GLN A 164 14.35 11.77 -2.64
C GLN A 164 15.04 10.99 -1.52
N ASN A 165 14.83 11.39 -0.25
CA ASN A 165 15.39 10.67 0.89
C ASN A 165 14.90 9.22 0.95
N LEU A 166 13.60 8.97 0.72
CA LEU A 166 13.05 7.61 0.70
C LEU A 166 13.65 6.75 -0.42
N LEU A 167 13.79 7.29 -1.62
CA LEU A 167 14.39 6.57 -2.75
C LEU A 167 15.88 6.26 -2.49
N GLU A 168 16.60 7.19 -1.86
CA GLU A 168 17.98 7.01 -1.47
C GLU A 168 18.15 5.97 -0.35
N GLU A 169 17.27 6.02 0.67
CA GLU A 169 17.19 5.01 1.73
C GLU A 169 16.91 3.62 1.17
N GLN A 170 15.95 3.48 0.25
CA GLN A 170 15.64 2.22 -0.42
C GLN A 170 16.86 1.69 -1.19
N LYS A 171 17.54 2.53 -1.96
CA LYS A 171 18.78 2.17 -2.68
C LYS A 171 19.87 1.69 -1.72
N ASN A 172 20.11 2.43 -0.64
CA ASN A 172 21.13 2.10 0.35
C ASN A 172 20.83 0.81 1.11
N ASN A 173 19.54 0.55 1.41
CA ASN A 173 19.11 -0.70 2.03
C ASN A 173 19.37 -1.90 1.12
N LEU A 174 19.03 -1.80 -0.17
CA LEU A 174 19.28 -2.87 -1.15
C LEU A 174 20.78 -3.12 -1.36
N TYR A 175 21.60 -2.06 -1.35
CA TYR A 175 23.05 -2.19 -1.41
C TYR A 175 23.62 -2.89 -0.16
N SER A 176 23.14 -2.51 1.03
CA SER A 176 23.53 -3.13 2.31
C SER A 176 23.12 -4.60 2.38
N GLU A 177 21.93 -4.93 1.89
CA GLU A 177 21.46 -6.31 1.74
C GLU A 177 22.36 -7.11 0.78
N ALA A 178 22.73 -6.53 -0.36
CA ALA A 178 23.64 -7.17 -1.31
C ALA A 178 25.04 -7.44 -0.71
N LEU A 179 25.56 -6.52 0.12
CA LEU A 179 26.79 -6.74 0.88
C LEU A 179 26.67 -7.89 1.88
N LYS A 180 25.53 -7.98 2.58
CA LYS A 180 25.30 -8.98 3.62
C LYS A 180 25.07 -10.38 3.05
N GLU A 181 24.20 -10.50 2.06
CA GLU A 181 23.90 -11.78 1.40
C GLU A 181 25.10 -12.26 0.56
N ASN A 182 25.89 -11.32 0.03
CA ASN A 182 27.12 -11.58 -0.73
C ASN A 182 26.94 -12.65 -1.82
N SER A 183 25.80 -12.60 -2.53
CA SER A 183 25.46 -13.53 -3.60
C SER A 183 25.43 -12.83 -4.96
N ALA A 184 25.81 -13.55 -6.02
CA ALA A 184 25.74 -13.02 -7.38
C ALA A 184 24.31 -12.58 -7.76
N GLN A 185 23.29 -13.28 -7.27
CA GLN A 185 21.89 -12.96 -7.58
C GLN A 185 21.44 -11.64 -6.95
N THR A 186 21.80 -11.38 -5.69
CA THR A 186 21.42 -10.13 -5.02
C THR A 186 22.07 -8.92 -5.68
N TRP A 187 23.36 -9.03 -6.05
CA TRP A 187 24.04 -7.97 -6.80
C TRP A 187 23.47 -7.73 -8.19
N LYS A 188 23.06 -8.78 -8.93
CA LYS A 188 22.38 -8.63 -10.22
C LYS A 188 21.05 -7.90 -10.08
N ASN A 189 20.25 -8.24 -9.06
CA ASN A 189 18.99 -7.56 -8.79
C ASN A 189 19.22 -6.07 -8.48
N PHE A 190 20.25 -5.75 -7.69
CA PHE A 190 20.61 -4.37 -7.38
C PHE A 190 20.97 -3.57 -8.64
N ILE A 191 21.86 -4.08 -9.50
CA ILE A 191 22.27 -3.38 -10.74
C ILE A 191 21.11 -3.24 -11.74
N ALA A 192 20.19 -4.21 -11.78
CA ALA A 192 19.00 -4.10 -12.63
C ALA A 192 18.10 -2.91 -12.24
N LEU A 193 18.07 -2.56 -10.95
CA LEU A 193 17.32 -1.41 -10.43
C LEU A 193 18.13 -0.10 -10.50
N TYR A 194 19.46 -0.17 -10.37
CA TYR A 194 20.37 0.98 -10.33
C TYR A 194 21.55 0.82 -11.29
N PRO A 195 21.32 0.82 -12.62
CA PRO A 195 22.37 0.58 -13.62
C PRO A 195 23.46 1.67 -13.62
N ASP A 196 23.12 2.89 -13.22
CA ASP A 196 24.03 4.04 -13.18
C ASP A 196 24.73 4.21 -11.83
N HIS A 197 24.72 3.18 -10.97
CA HIS A 197 25.38 3.26 -9.66
C HIS A 197 26.90 3.52 -9.83
N PRO A 198 27.53 4.41 -9.04
CA PRO A 198 28.94 4.78 -9.21
C PRO A 198 29.92 3.60 -9.17
N ASN A 199 29.56 2.55 -8.42
CA ASN A 199 30.37 1.33 -8.28
C ASN A 199 29.95 0.21 -9.23
N ASN A 200 29.14 0.46 -10.27
CA ASN A 200 28.59 -0.60 -11.13
C ASN A 200 29.68 -1.56 -11.66
N LYS A 201 30.80 -1.03 -12.20
CA LYS A 201 31.91 -1.86 -12.66
C LYS A 201 32.47 -2.79 -11.56
N GLN A 202 32.64 -2.29 -10.34
CA GLN A 202 33.12 -3.11 -9.22
C GLN A 202 32.10 -4.18 -8.81
N ILE A 203 30.81 -3.86 -8.90
CA ILE A 203 29.72 -4.80 -8.63
C ILE A 203 29.67 -5.88 -9.72
N GLU A 204 29.84 -5.53 -10.99
CA GLU A 204 29.95 -6.49 -12.09
C GLU A 204 31.13 -7.44 -11.90
N ASP A 205 32.30 -6.91 -11.55
CA ASP A 205 33.47 -7.71 -11.20
C ASP A 205 33.18 -8.64 -10.03
N LYS A 206 32.48 -8.15 -8.99
CA LYS A 206 32.08 -8.97 -7.83
C LYS A 206 31.11 -10.08 -8.21
N ILE A 207 30.14 -9.80 -9.10
CA ILE A 207 29.21 -10.81 -9.59
C ILE A 207 29.97 -11.92 -10.31
N ILE A 208 30.95 -11.58 -11.16
CA ILE A 208 31.77 -12.57 -11.88
C ILE A 208 32.55 -13.43 -10.90
N GLU A 209 33.19 -12.82 -9.89
CA GLU A 209 33.93 -13.53 -8.85
C GLU A 209 33.03 -14.53 -8.11
N LEU A 210 31.87 -14.08 -7.63
CA LEU A 210 30.92 -14.93 -6.91
C LEU A 210 30.36 -16.07 -7.77
N GLU A 211 30.04 -15.81 -9.04
CA GLU A 211 29.61 -16.88 -9.96
C GLU A 211 30.71 -17.90 -10.23
N VAL A 212 31.97 -17.48 -10.28
CA VAL A 212 33.12 -18.38 -10.40
C VAL A 212 33.25 -19.21 -9.13
N ASP A 213 33.20 -18.59 -7.95
CA ASP A 213 33.28 -19.28 -6.65
C ASP A 213 32.13 -20.31 -6.48
N ASP A 214 30.91 -19.96 -6.86
CA ASP A 214 29.75 -20.85 -6.81
C ASP A 214 29.94 -22.08 -7.71
N ILE A 215 30.50 -21.90 -8.92
CA ILE A 215 30.77 -23.03 -9.83
C ILE A 215 31.90 -23.90 -9.29
N PHE A 216 33.00 -23.31 -8.80
CA PHE A 216 34.15 -24.05 -8.26
C PHE A 216 33.81 -24.82 -6.98
N SER A 217 32.88 -24.32 -6.16
CA SER A 217 32.42 -25.01 -4.95
C SER A 217 31.38 -26.10 -5.21
N GLY A 218 30.72 -26.05 -6.37
CA GLY A 218 29.76 -27.04 -6.82
C GLY A 218 30.36 -28.22 -7.59
N THR A 219 29.49 -29.10 -8.11
CA THR A 219 29.91 -30.15 -9.05
C THR A 219 30.17 -29.55 -10.43
N HIS A 220 31.37 -29.74 -10.95
CA HIS A 220 31.76 -29.24 -12.27
C HIS A 220 32.67 -30.25 -12.99
N GLY A 221 32.68 -30.18 -14.32
CA GLY A 221 33.70 -30.84 -15.15
C GLY A 221 34.99 -30.01 -15.23
N GLU A 222 36.01 -30.56 -15.89
CA GLU A 222 37.26 -29.86 -16.15
C GLU A 222 37.18 -29.08 -17.47
N ILE A 223 37.56 -27.80 -17.43
CA ILE A 223 37.61 -26.98 -18.64
C ILE A 223 38.72 -27.51 -19.59
N PRO A 224 38.47 -27.59 -20.92
CA PRO A 224 39.53 -27.97 -21.84
C PRO A 224 40.63 -26.91 -21.82
N SER A 225 41.88 -27.35 -21.68
CA SER A 225 43.02 -26.43 -21.66
C SER A 225 43.14 -25.67 -22.99
N SER A 226 43.33 -24.37 -22.89
CA SER A 226 43.61 -23.51 -24.02
C SER A 226 44.95 -23.87 -24.70
N ASN A 227 44.98 -23.93 -26.04
CA ASN A 227 46.20 -24.23 -26.79
C ASN A 227 46.95 -22.95 -27.11
N LEU A 228 48.24 -22.88 -26.78
CA LEU A 228 49.11 -21.78 -27.20
C LEU A 228 49.24 -21.79 -28.72
N SER A 229 48.81 -20.71 -29.37
CA SER A 229 48.73 -20.59 -30.83
C SER A 229 49.64 -19.51 -31.42
N GLY A 230 50.41 -18.78 -30.59
CA GLY A 230 51.21 -17.65 -31.03
C GLY A 230 52.34 -17.25 -30.07
N VAL A 231 52.74 -15.97 -30.15
CA VAL A 231 53.92 -15.42 -29.45
C VAL A 231 53.59 -15.16 -27.98
N ALA A 232 54.57 -15.38 -27.09
CA ALA A 232 54.44 -15.03 -25.69
C ALA A 232 54.24 -13.52 -25.52
N ASN A 233 53.28 -13.12 -24.67
CA ASN A 233 53.03 -11.74 -24.30
C ASN A 233 52.69 -11.68 -22.81
N TYR A 234 53.53 -10.97 -22.06
CA TYR A 234 53.47 -10.92 -20.60
C TYR A 234 52.68 -9.72 -20.06
N ILE A 235 52.13 -8.87 -20.94
CA ILE A 235 51.30 -7.72 -20.55
C ILE A 235 49.82 -8.05 -20.81
N ASN A 236 49.50 -8.46 -22.04
CA ASN A 236 48.15 -8.86 -22.43
C ASN A 236 48.19 -10.20 -23.19
N SER A 237 47.20 -11.04 -22.95
CA SER A 237 46.96 -12.28 -23.68
C SER A 237 45.74 -12.11 -24.58
N ASP A 238 45.82 -12.60 -25.82
CA ASP A 238 44.68 -12.68 -26.73
C ASP A 238 44.17 -14.12 -26.76
N ILE A 239 42.86 -14.29 -26.55
CA ILE A 239 42.23 -15.61 -26.49
C ILE A 239 41.14 -15.67 -27.54
N LYS A 240 41.28 -16.60 -28.49
CA LYS A 240 40.26 -16.91 -29.49
C LYS A 240 39.44 -18.11 -29.03
N ILE A 241 38.18 -17.85 -28.72
CA ILE A 241 37.26 -18.83 -28.15
C ILE A 241 36.20 -19.18 -29.18
N LYS A 242 36.07 -20.47 -29.52
CA LYS A 242 35.01 -21.00 -30.37
C LYS A 242 33.98 -21.77 -29.55
N ASN A 243 32.70 -21.46 -29.75
CA ASN A 243 31.59 -22.18 -29.17
C ASN A 243 31.09 -23.25 -30.15
N ASP A 244 31.56 -24.50 -29.98
CA ASP A 244 31.08 -25.66 -30.73
C ASP A 244 29.88 -26.34 -30.05
N THR A 245 29.36 -25.75 -28.95
CA THR A 245 28.15 -26.25 -28.29
C THR A 245 26.89 -25.82 -29.06
N PRO A 246 25.79 -26.57 -28.97
CA PRO A 246 24.50 -26.17 -29.55
C PRO A 246 23.79 -25.05 -28.74
N TYR A 247 24.43 -24.55 -27.68
CA TYR A 247 23.85 -23.61 -26.72
C TYR A 247 24.59 -22.26 -26.72
N THR A 248 24.06 -21.27 -26.02
CA THR A 248 24.80 -20.04 -25.73
C THR A 248 25.79 -20.31 -24.61
N LEU A 249 27.07 -20.16 -24.92
CA LEU A 249 28.18 -20.36 -23.99
C LEU A 249 28.48 -19.07 -23.24
N THR A 250 28.55 -19.16 -21.92
CA THR A 250 29.04 -18.08 -21.05
C THR A 250 30.36 -18.51 -20.42
N ILE A 251 31.41 -17.76 -20.68
CA ILE A 251 32.73 -17.94 -20.05
C ILE A 251 32.98 -16.79 -19.09
N ARG A 252 33.54 -17.13 -17.93
CA ARG A 252 33.90 -16.17 -16.88
C ARG A 252 35.36 -16.38 -16.53
N TYR A 253 36.13 -15.31 -16.65
CA TYR A 253 37.50 -15.21 -16.14
C TYR A 253 37.49 -14.43 -14.83
N SER A 254 38.14 -14.95 -13.80
CA SER A 254 38.39 -14.25 -12.53
C SER A 254 39.85 -14.38 -12.11
N GLY A 255 40.54 -13.25 -12.00
CA GLY A 255 41.99 -13.21 -11.76
C GLY A 255 42.54 -11.79 -11.74
N LYS A 256 43.50 -11.48 -12.63
CA LYS A 256 44.08 -10.13 -12.76
C LYS A 256 43.06 -9.06 -13.17
N GLU A 257 42.06 -9.48 -13.92
CA GLU A 257 40.82 -8.76 -14.12
C GLU A 257 39.65 -9.76 -14.14
N ASN A 258 38.42 -9.27 -14.07
CA ASN A 258 37.23 -10.11 -14.21
C ASN A 258 36.59 -9.84 -15.58
N LYS A 259 36.21 -10.91 -16.28
CA LYS A 259 35.60 -10.78 -17.61
C LYS A 259 34.54 -11.85 -17.85
N ARG A 260 33.34 -11.42 -18.22
CA ARG A 260 32.28 -12.29 -18.75
C ARG A 260 32.21 -12.19 -20.26
N ILE A 261 32.08 -13.32 -20.92
CA ILE A 261 32.00 -13.45 -22.38
C ILE A 261 30.79 -14.33 -22.69
N ILE A 262 29.91 -13.87 -23.58
CA ILE A 262 28.71 -14.60 -24.00
C ILE A 262 28.81 -14.85 -25.50
N ILE A 263 28.94 -16.12 -25.89
CA ILE A 263 29.18 -16.55 -27.27
C ILE A 263 27.98 -17.40 -27.72
N PRO A 264 27.19 -16.96 -28.72
CA PRO A 264 26.12 -17.78 -29.29
C PRO A 264 26.66 -19.08 -29.92
N SER A 265 25.79 -20.06 -30.13
CA SER A 265 26.17 -21.34 -30.74
C SER A 265 26.82 -21.15 -32.13
N GLY A 266 27.91 -21.87 -32.38
CA GLY A 266 28.66 -21.85 -33.64
C GLY A 266 29.56 -20.61 -33.84
N ASN A 267 29.48 -19.62 -32.94
CA ASN A 267 30.25 -18.39 -33.07
C ASN A 267 31.63 -18.50 -32.43
N THR A 268 32.50 -17.56 -32.82
CA THR A 268 33.84 -17.38 -32.26
C THR A 268 33.99 -15.95 -31.77
N GLN A 269 34.59 -15.76 -30.60
CA GLN A 269 34.92 -14.45 -30.05
C GLN A 269 36.41 -14.36 -29.72
N ARG A 270 36.98 -13.17 -29.91
CA ARG A 270 38.31 -12.83 -29.38
C ARG A 270 38.15 -11.98 -28.13
N VAL A 271 38.97 -12.25 -27.13
CA VAL A 271 39.05 -11.47 -25.90
C VAL A 271 40.50 -11.14 -25.60
N ASP A 272 40.75 -9.92 -25.16
CA ASP A 272 42.03 -9.50 -24.62
C ASP A 272 41.91 -9.48 -23.09
N LEU A 273 42.88 -10.10 -22.42
CA LEU A 273 42.98 -10.12 -20.96
C LEU A 273 44.38 -9.70 -20.52
N ILE A 274 44.53 -9.13 -19.32
CA ILE A 274 45.84 -8.92 -18.69
C ILE A 274 46.50 -10.29 -18.48
N SER A 275 47.76 -10.45 -18.87
CA SER A 275 48.47 -11.73 -18.69
C SER A 275 48.62 -12.09 -17.21
N GLY A 276 48.40 -13.35 -16.86
CA GLY A 276 48.45 -13.86 -15.49
C GLY A 276 47.62 -15.11 -15.26
N GLU A 277 47.45 -15.47 -13.98
CA GLU A 277 46.65 -16.61 -13.54
C GLU A 277 45.16 -16.25 -13.44
N TYR A 278 44.31 -17.14 -13.95
CA TYR A 278 42.86 -17.00 -13.92
C TYR A 278 42.18 -18.29 -13.47
N ARG A 279 41.14 -18.12 -12.67
CA ARG A 279 40.08 -19.12 -12.52
C ARG A 279 39.09 -18.90 -13.66
N VAL A 280 38.83 -19.94 -14.42
CA VAL A 280 37.98 -19.89 -15.62
C VAL A 280 36.82 -20.84 -15.44
N THR A 281 35.60 -20.36 -15.70
CA THR A 281 34.40 -21.20 -15.71
C THR A 281 33.65 -21.06 -17.02
N ALA A 282 33.02 -22.14 -17.44
CA ALA A 282 32.18 -22.23 -18.61
C ALA A 282 30.83 -22.85 -18.25
N SER A 283 29.75 -22.20 -18.69
CA SER A 283 28.37 -22.65 -18.49
C SER A 283 27.55 -22.36 -19.74
N VAL A 284 26.49 -23.11 -19.98
CA VAL A 284 25.55 -22.85 -21.08
C VAL A 284 24.15 -22.53 -20.57
N ASN A 285 23.32 -21.94 -21.42
CA ASN A 285 21.91 -21.67 -21.12
C ASN A 285 21.02 -22.94 -21.21
N ALA A 286 21.49 -24.08 -20.70
CA ALA A 286 20.76 -25.35 -20.67
C ALA A 286 20.93 -26.01 -19.29
N SER A 287 19.82 -26.27 -18.59
CA SER A 287 19.83 -26.73 -17.19
C SER A 287 20.34 -28.16 -16.98
N ARG A 288 20.47 -28.95 -18.05
CA ARG A 288 20.93 -30.35 -18.00
C ARG A 288 22.42 -30.51 -18.32
N VAL A 289 23.10 -29.43 -18.71
CA VAL A 289 24.54 -29.44 -19.00
C VAL A 289 25.29 -28.99 -17.76
N SER A 290 26.26 -29.80 -17.32
CA SER A 290 27.12 -29.47 -16.20
C SER A 290 27.94 -28.21 -16.47
N ASN A 291 28.29 -27.48 -15.41
CA ASN A 291 29.28 -26.41 -15.50
C ASN A 291 30.69 -27.01 -15.59
N TYR A 292 31.63 -26.24 -16.13
CA TYR A 292 33.03 -26.62 -16.26
C TYR A 292 33.90 -25.54 -15.64
N ALA A 293 34.96 -25.94 -14.95
CA ALA A 293 35.88 -25.01 -14.30
C ALA A 293 37.32 -25.50 -14.41
N GLY A 294 38.26 -24.56 -14.33
CA GLY A 294 39.70 -24.84 -14.30
C GLY A 294 40.54 -23.58 -14.12
N ILE A 295 41.84 -23.77 -14.02
CA ILE A 295 42.81 -22.67 -13.85
C ILE A 295 43.63 -22.55 -15.14
N GLU A 296 43.82 -21.32 -15.61
CA GLU A 296 44.64 -21.01 -16.78
C GLU A 296 45.72 -19.98 -16.45
N SER A 297 46.94 -20.23 -16.91
CA SER A 297 48.05 -19.28 -16.90
C SER A 297 48.20 -18.68 -18.29
N LEU A 298 47.79 -17.43 -18.46
CA LEU A 298 47.72 -16.74 -19.75
C LEU A 298 48.93 -15.81 -19.92
N ASN A 299 49.81 -16.11 -20.86
CA ASN A 299 51.01 -15.32 -21.17
C ASN A 299 51.31 -15.26 -22.69
N GLY A 300 50.30 -15.02 -23.54
CA GLY A 300 50.45 -15.05 -25.00
C GLY A 300 49.13 -15.22 -25.75
N SER A 301 49.21 -15.74 -26.97
CA SER A 301 48.03 -15.98 -27.82
C SER A 301 47.51 -17.40 -27.67
N TYR A 302 46.22 -17.56 -27.36
CA TYR A 302 45.57 -18.84 -27.11
C TYR A 302 44.37 -19.08 -28.01
N THR A 303 44.12 -20.35 -28.33
CA THR A 303 42.89 -20.79 -29.02
C THR A 303 42.23 -21.93 -28.26
N SER A 304 40.91 -21.83 -28.08
CA SER A 304 40.11 -22.78 -27.29
C SER A 304 38.79 -23.08 -28.01
N SER A 305 38.41 -24.35 -28.06
CA SER A 305 37.12 -24.81 -28.59
C SER A 305 36.35 -25.49 -27.47
N TYR A 306 35.12 -25.04 -27.25
CA TYR A 306 34.25 -25.58 -26.22
C TYR A 306 33.15 -26.44 -26.83
N TYR A 307 33.07 -27.69 -26.39
CA TYR A 307 32.03 -28.64 -26.77
C TYR A 307 31.41 -29.24 -25.50
N LEU A 308 30.31 -28.63 -25.04
CA LEU A 308 29.59 -29.02 -23.82
C LEU A 308 28.26 -29.63 -24.25
N MET A 309 28.06 -30.89 -23.88
CA MET A 309 26.84 -31.66 -24.12
C MET A 309 26.45 -32.42 -22.85
N ASN A 310 25.18 -32.87 -22.77
CA ASN A 310 24.67 -33.67 -21.66
C ASN A 310 25.38 -35.01 -21.53
#